data_AF-A0A969CRP3-F1
#
_entry.id   AF-A0A969CRP3-F1
#
_cell.length_a   1.000
_cell.length_b   1.000
_cell.length_c   1.000
_cell.angle_alpha   90.00
_cell.angle_beta   90.00
_cell.angle_gamma   90.00
#
_symmetry.space_group_name_H-M   'P 1'
#
loop_
_entity.id
_entity.type
_entity.pdbx_description
1 polymer ?
#
loop_
_entity_poly.entity_id
_entity_poly.type
_entity_poly.pdbx_seq_one_letter_code
_entity_poly.pdbx_strand_id
1 'polypeptide(L)'
;MARFSPYSLQLQITRLFKDGQSFFASSKVEQWLMERGEDPLAYIIRFKKQPAPEGSDLPYLIETELKRRDGKPVEDWVIQQIKEQA
;
A
#
# COMPACT_ATOMS: atom_id res chain seq x y z
N MET A 1 -14.59 13.61 1.48
CA MET A 1 -14.77 12.76 0.28
C MET A 1 -13.40 12.29 -0.16
N ALA A 2 -13.02 11.06 0.18
CA ALA A 2 -11.74 10.49 -0.23
C ALA A 2 -11.74 10.36 -1.76
N ARG A 3 -10.97 11.21 -2.44
CA ARG A 3 -10.73 11.10 -3.87
C ARG A 3 -9.78 9.93 -4.04
N PHE A 4 -10.32 8.72 -4.23
CA PHE A 4 -9.54 7.58 -4.67
C PHE A 4 -8.89 7.94 -6.01
N SER A 5 -7.65 8.42 -5.95
CA SER A 5 -6.89 8.68 -7.16
C SER A 5 -6.66 7.34 -7.83
N PRO A 6 -6.93 7.20 -9.13
CA PRO A 6 -6.73 5.95 -9.88
C PRO A 6 -5.27 5.48 -9.91
N TYR A 7 -4.35 6.30 -9.39
CA TYR A 7 -2.93 6.06 -9.23
C TYR A 7 -2.51 5.71 -7.79
N SER A 8 -3.45 5.56 -6.85
CA SER A 8 -3.12 5.16 -5.47
C SER A 8 -2.42 3.81 -5.44
N LEU A 9 -1.37 3.71 -4.63
CA LEU A 9 -0.60 2.49 -4.39
C LEU A 9 -1.53 1.35 -3.96
N GLN A 10 -2.54 1.65 -3.14
CA GLN A 10 -3.54 0.70 -2.67
C GLN A 10 -4.37 0.08 -3.80
N LEU A 11 -4.89 0.88 -4.76
CA LEU A 11 -5.65 0.35 -5.89
C LEU A 11 -4.76 -0.46 -6.83
N GLN A 12 -3.52 -0.02 -7.07
CA GLN A 12 -2.56 -0.77 -7.89
C GLN A 12 -2.28 -2.14 -7.27
N ILE A 13 -2.02 -2.19 -5.96
CA ILE A 13 -1.79 -3.43 -5.23
C ILE A 13 -3.05 -4.30 -5.23
N THR A 14 -4.22 -3.71 -4.99
CA THR A 14 -5.49 -4.44 -5.01
C THR A 14 -5.73 -5.12 -6.36
N ARG A 15 -5.43 -4.43 -7.47
CA ARG A 15 -5.50 -5.01 -8.82
C ARG A 15 -4.50 -6.15 -9.00
N LEU A 16 -3.25 -5.99 -8.57
CA LEU A 16 -2.25 -7.06 -8.62
C LEU A 16 -2.71 -8.30 -7.85
N PHE A 17 -3.28 -8.15 -6.66
CA PHE A 17 -3.85 -9.26 -5.90
C PHE A 17 -5.05 -9.91 -6.61
N LYS A 18 -5.91 -9.09 -7.23
CA LYS A 18 -7.06 -9.56 -8.01
C LYS A 18 -6.63 -10.38 -9.22
N ASP A 19 -5.56 -9.96 -9.89
CA ASP A 19 -5.03 -10.61 -11.09
C ASP A 19 -4.10 -11.79 -10.77
N GLY A 20 -3.95 -12.15 -9.48
CA GLY A 20 -3.06 -13.24 -9.03
C GLY A 20 -1.57 -12.90 -9.06
N GLN A 21 -1.21 -11.64 -9.32
CA GLN A 21 0.14 -11.11 -9.40
C GLN A 21 0.61 -10.48 -8.08
N SER A 22 0.11 -10.98 -6.94
CA SER A 22 0.45 -10.47 -5.61
C SER A 22 1.95 -10.50 -5.30
N PHE A 23 2.73 -11.36 -5.98
CA PHE A 23 4.18 -11.39 -5.88
C PHE A 23 4.84 -10.05 -6.24
N PHE A 24 4.30 -9.32 -7.22
CA PHE A 24 4.81 -8.00 -7.62
C PHE A 24 4.34 -6.86 -6.70
N ALA A 25 3.41 -7.12 -5.79
CA ALA A 25 2.91 -6.10 -4.88
C ALA A 25 4.00 -5.59 -3.94
N SER A 26 4.86 -6.48 -3.41
CA SER A 26 6.00 -6.07 -2.58
C SER A 26 6.95 -5.20 -3.37
N SER A 27 7.35 -5.63 -4.58
CA SER A 27 8.24 -4.83 -5.44
C SER A 27 7.67 -3.47 -5.81
N LYS A 28 6.35 -3.33 -5.94
CA LYS A 28 5.70 -2.03 -6.13
C LYS A 28 5.83 -1.10 -4.94
N VAL A 29 5.66 -1.63 -3.73
CA VAL A 29 5.85 -0.86 -2.49
C VAL A 29 7.32 -0.51 -2.29
N GLU A 30 8.23 -1.44 -2.58
CA GLU A 30 9.68 -1.21 -2.54
C GLU A 30 10.08 -0.09 -3.50
N GLN A 31 9.62 -0.16 -4.75
CA GLN A 31 9.85 0.89 -5.74
C GLN A 31 9.30 2.25 -5.28
N TRP A 32 8.08 2.28 -4.72
CA TRP A 32 7.48 3.50 -4.20
C TRP A 32 8.28 4.12 -3.04
N LEU A 33 8.87 3.29 -2.16
CA LEU A 33 9.79 3.74 -1.11
C LEU A 33 11.07 4.32 -1.72
N MET A 34 11.67 3.62 -2.68
CA MET A 34 12.90 4.06 -3.35
C MET A 34 12.71 5.38 -4.11
N GLU A 35 11.59 5.56 -4.81
CA GLU A 35 11.25 6.80 -5.52
C GLU A 35 11.19 8.02 -4.58
N ARG A 36 10.99 7.77 -3.29
CA ARG A 36 10.91 8.79 -2.24
C ARG A 36 12.18 8.89 -1.40
N GLY A 37 13.23 8.16 -1.78
CA GLY A 37 14.53 8.17 -1.11
C GLY A 37 14.59 7.32 0.16
N GLU A 38 13.61 6.44 0.38
CA GLU A 38 13.61 5.51 1.51
C GLU A 38 14.24 4.16 1.15
N ASP A 39 14.85 3.49 2.13
CA ASP A 39 15.41 2.15 1.95
C ASP A 39 14.32 1.09 2.14
N PRO A 40 13.89 0.37 1.09
CA PRO A 40 12.87 -0.68 1.22
C PRO A 40 13.26 -1.80 2.19
N LEU A 41 14.55 -2.08 2.36
CA LEU A 41 15.03 -3.14 3.26
C LEU A 41 14.90 -2.76 4.74
N ALA A 42 14.77 -1.45 5.02
CA ALA A 42 14.49 -0.93 6.35
C ALA A 42 13.03 -1.13 6.78
N TYR A 43 12.15 -1.55 5.86
CA TYR A 43 10.73 -1.77 6.12
C TYR A 43 10.31 -3.23 5.93
N ILE A 44 9.34 -3.63 6.74
CA ILE A 44 8.61 -4.88 6.61
C ILE A 44 7.27 -4.51 5.99
N ILE A 45 7.05 -4.98 4.76
CA ILE A 45 5.83 -4.76 3.99
C ILE A 45 4.84 -5.87 4.31
N ARG A 46 3.62 -5.51 4.69
CA ARG A 46 2.52 -6.44 4.93
C ARG A 46 1.29 -6.02 4.14
N PHE A 47 0.61 -6.99 3.57
CA PHE A 47 -0.63 -6.79 2.83
C PHE A 47 -1.78 -7.36 3.63
N LYS A 48 -2.78 -6.53 3.89
CA LYS A 48 -3.98 -6.92 4.62
C LYS A 48 -5.18 -6.76 3.72
N LYS A 49 -5.87 -7.87 3.47
CA LYS A 49 -7.12 -7.87 2.73
C LYS A 49 -8.21 -7.31 3.62
N GLN A 50 -8.81 -6.20 3.20
CA GLN A 50 -9.96 -5.61 3.84
C GLN A 50 -11.18 -5.70 2.92
N PRO A 51 -12.39 -5.88 3.47
CA PRO A 51 -13.61 -5.75 2.68
C PRO A 51 -13.65 -4.33 2.10
N ALA A 52 -14.03 -4.22 0.83
CA ALA A 52 -14.19 -2.91 0.22
C ALA A 52 -15.39 -2.20 0.88
N PRO A 53 -15.34 -0.87 1.03
CA PRO A 53 -16.46 -0.10 1.56
C PRO A 53 -17.69 -0.24 0.65
N GLU A 54 -18.89 -0.15 1.25
CA GLU A 54 -20.16 -0.23 0.54
C GLU A 54 -20.23 0.87 -0.54
N GLY A 55 -20.46 0.46 -1.81
CA GLY A 55 -20.45 1.37 -2.96
C GLY A 55 -19.17 1.35 -3.80
N SER A 56 -18.18 0.50 -3.48
CA SER A 56 -17.00 0.26 -4.33
C SER A 56 -17.23 -0.88 -5.32
N ASP A 57 -16.79 -0.72 -6.58
CA ASP A 57 -16.81 -1.77 -7.62
C ASP A 57 -15.80 -2.92 -7.35
N LEU A 58 -15.00 -2.82 -6.29
CA LEU A 58 -14.02 -3.83 -5.93
C LEU A 58 -14.58 -4.76 -4.85
N PRO A 59 -14.39 -6.08 -4.97
CA PRO A 59 -14.87 -7.03 -3.95
C PRO A 59 -14.06 -6.96 -2.64
N TYR A 60 -12.85 -6.41 -2.69
CA TYR A 60 -11.98 -6.19 -1.54
C TYR A 60 -10.93 -5.13 -1.87
N LEU A 61 -10.32 -4.54 -0.85
CA LEU A 61 -9.15 -3.68 -0.94
C LEU A 61 -7.96 -4.36 -0.26
N ILE A 62 -6.77 -4.11 -0.76
CA ILE A 62 -5.53 -4.55 -0.12
C ILE A 62 -4.88 -3.33 0.53
N GLU A 63 -4.99 -3.27 1.85
CA GLU A 63 -4.27 -2.30 2.65
C GLU A 63 -2.79 -2.69 2.75
N THR A 64 -1.92 -1.70 2.58
CA THR A 64 -0.48 -1.88 2.70
C THR A 64 -0.03 -1.33 4.04
N GLU A 65 0.42 -2.21 4.91
CA GLU A 65 1.00 -1.86 6.20
C GLU A 65 2.53 -1.91 6.07
N LEU A 66 3.16 -0.78 6.40
CA LEU A 66 4.61 -0.70 6.53
C LEU A 66 4.97 -0.73 8.02
N LYS A 67 6.06 -1.42 8.35
CA LYS A 67 6.64 -1.42 9.69
C LYS A 67 8.15 -1.32 9.60
N ARG A 68 8.79 -0.38 10.30
CA ARG A 68 10.27 -0.34 10.30
C ARG A 68 10.84 -1.59 10.95
N ARG A 69 11.87 -2.16 10.32
CA ARG A 69 12.59 -3.33 10.81
C ARG A 69 13.37 -3.02 12.10
N ASP A 70 13.81 -1.76 12.24
CA ASP A 70 14.53 -1.25 13.41
C ASP A 70 13.64 -1.11 14.67
N GLY A 71 12.33 -1.43 14.58
CA GLY A 71 11.38 -1.26 15.68
C GLY A 71 10.92 0.18 15.92
N LYS A 72 11.48 1.14 15.17
CA LYS A 72 11.03 2.54 15.17
C LYS A 72 9.64 2.68 14.54
N PRO A 73 8.86 3.73 14.91
CA PRO A 73 7.65 4.06 14.18
C PRO A 73 7.99 4.36 12.72
N VAL A 74 7.07 4.01 11.81
CA VAL A 74 7.13 4.48 10.42
C VAL A 74 6.91 5.98 10.42
N GLU A 75 7.57 6.66 9.51
CA GLU A 75 7.53 8.10 9.34
C GLU A 75 6.08 8.56 9.12
N ASP A 76 5.68 9.63 9.80
CA ASP A 76 4.32 10.16 9.69
C ASP A 76 3.93 10.50 8.26
N TRP A 77 4.89 10.97 7.44
CA TRP A 77 4.64 11.27 6.05
C TRP A 77 4.35 10.01 5.22
N VAL A 78 4.99 8.87 5.52
CA VAL A 78 4.72 7.59 4.85
C VAL A 78 3.32 7.11 5.22
N ILE A 79 2.97 7.18 6.50
CA ILE A 79 1.63 6.83 7.00
C ILE A 79 0.57 7.74 6.38
N GLN A 80 0.83 9.05 6.31
CA GLN A 80 -0.08 10.02 5.69
C GLN A 80 -0.26 9.74 4.21
N GLN A 81 0.80 9.42 3.47
CA GLN A 81 0.67 9.13 2.04
C GLN A 81 -0.10 7.84 1.76
N ILE A 82 0.08 6.81 2.59
CA ILE A 82 -0.72 5.58 2.51
C ILE A 82 -2.20 5.89 2.84
N LYS A 83 -2.46 6.71 3.86
CA LYS A 83 -3.81 7.10 4.28
C LYS A 83 -4.51 8.07 3.31
N GLU A 84 -3.80 9.01 2.72
CA GLU A 84 -4.33 9.96 1.72
C GLU A 84 -4.76 9.24 0.44
N GLN A 85 -4.25 8.04 0.23
CA GLN A 85 -4.53 7.20 -0.93
C GLN A 85 -5.60 6.11 -0.66
N ALA A 86 -6.08 6.00 0.58
CA ALA A 86 -7.10 5.06 1.04
C ALA A 86 -8.45 5.74 1.31
#